data_AF-C2CHF2-F1
#
_entry.id   AF-C2CHF2-F1
#
_cell.length_a   1.000
_cell.length_b   1.000
_cell.length_c   1.000
_cell.angle_alpha   90.00
_cell.angle_beta   90.00
_cell.angle_gamma   90.00
#
_symmetry.space_group_name_H-M   'P 1'
#
loop_
_entity.id
_entity.type
_entity.pdbx_description
1 polymer ?
#
loop_
_entity_poly.entity_id
_entity_poly.type
_entity_poly.pdbx_seq_one_letter_code
_entity_poly.pdbx_strand_id
1 'polypeptide(L)'
;MNNIYDKINDMDFATGEIDLSDLEKARLMKVAKAYSKKSYKKKIIAIACALILVAGFGISPARAELVKVATDVKVSMMEAFGASPESYKYVTSLNQPISLGDDDFVIGNLAFDNKFLFINTLRKADGQDTKLNSILYKLVVNGKTYKLRGASGSKVLLKDGKTTSENLMLNFDEEFPSLENADVDLYYMNGNATKVVSLKADVNTVNNDNKILAENMPLYNQARLSLMKINPISLTCLIENLDDGYVYDLEGLDEDGRKVSLDERLMEDGKASFVYNASFSDLSLDEIRDGREIKFSLKASKRNKESGKETDGNYQTISEFTCSCN
;
A
#
# COMPACT_ATOMS: atom_id res chain seq x y z
N MET A 1 -24.42 -10.58 10.89
CA MET A 1 -22.97 -10.29 10.87
C MET A 1 -22.30 -11.45 10.14
N ASN A 2 -21.89 -11.24 8.89
CA ASN A 2 -21.18 -12.27 8.13
C ASN A 2 -19.73 -12.31 8.61
N ASN A 3 -19.23 -13.51 8.92
CA ASN A 3 -17.91 -13.70 9.49
C ASN A 3 -16.85 -13.41 8.41
N ILE A 4 -15.69 -12.88 8.81
CA ILE A 4 -14.59 -12.56 7.89
C ILE A 4 -14.15 -13.79 7.07
N TYR A 5 -14.32 -15.00 7.63
CA TYR A 5 -14.06 -16.27 6.96
C TYR A 5 -15.04 -16.58 5.81
N ASP A 6 -16.26 -16.03 5.84
CA ASP A 6 -17.25 -16.24 4.78
C ASP A 6 -16.87 -15.42 3.54
N LYS A 7 -16.41 -14.17 3.73
CA LYS A 7 -15.95 -13.29 2.64
C LYS A 7 -14.66 -13.77 1.96
N ILE A 8 -13.77 -14.42 2.71
CA ILE A 8 -12.51 -14.99 2.18
C ILE A 8 -12.76 -16.20 1.27
N ASN A 9 -13.83 -16.97 1.51
CA ASN A 9 -14.18 -18.12 0.67
C ASN A 9 -14.75 -17.73 -0.70
N ASP A 10 -15.29 -16.52 -0.83
CA ASP A 10 -15.92 -16.04 -2.07
C ASP A 10 -14.92 -15.45 -3.08
N MET A 11 -13.68 -15.16 -2.69
CA MET A 11 -12.66 -14.60 -3.61
C MET A 11 -12.04 -15.69 -4.50
N ASP A 12 -12.28 -15.70 -5.81
CA ASP A 12 -11.71 -16.71 -6.71
C ASP A 12 -10.22 -16.51 -6.96
N PHE A 13 -9.44 -17.59 -6.73
CA PHE A 13 -8.01 -17.62 -7.01
C PHE A 13 -7.78 -18.52 -8.23
N ALA A 14 -7.16 -17.97 -9.27
CA ALA A 14 -6.76 -18.72 -10.45
C ALA A 14 -5.67 -19.74 -10.09
N THR A 15 -6.08 -20.99 -9.87
CA THR A 15 -5.21 -22.12 -9.52
C THR A 15 -4.83 -22.98 -10.73
N GLY A 16 -5.22 -22.54 -11.93
CA GLY A 16 -5.31 -23.38 -13.11
C GLY A 16 -4.02 -23.68 -13.87
N GLU A 17 -2.90 -22.99 -13.61
CA GLU A 17 -1.73 -23.07 -14.49
C GLU A 17 -0.40 -23.16 -13.72
N ILE A 18 -0.27 -24.15 -12.83
CA ILE A 18 1.04 -24.50 -12.28
C ILE A 18 1.36 -25.93 -12.70
N ASP A 19 2.29 -26.08 -13.63
CA ASP A 19 2.81 -27.39 -14.04
C ASP A 19 3.75 -27.92 -12.93
N LEU A 20 3.38 -29.05 -12.32
CA LEU A 20 4.04 -29.60 -11.14
C LEU A 20 4.67 -30.96 -11.44
N SER A 21 5.90 -31.15 -10.98
CA SER A 21 6.57 -32.46 -10.95
C SER A 21 5.91 -33.42 -9.94
N ASP A 22 6.22 -34.71 -10.06
CA ASP A 22 5.61 -35.75 -9.21
C ASP A 22 5.98 -35.62 -7.71
N LEU A 23 7.18 -35.13 -7.41
CA LEU A 23 7.63 -34.86 -6.04
C LEU A 23 6.86 -33.70 -5.41
N GLU A 24 6.63 -32.67 -6.23
CA GLU A 24 5.86 -31.47 -5.87
C GLU A 24 4.40 -31.84 -5.60
N LYS A 25 3.77 -32.61 -6.49
CA LYS A 25 2.42 -33.18 -6.30
C LYS A 25 2.32 -34.01 -5.02
N ALA A 26 3.30 -34.87 -4.72
CA ALA A 26 3.28 -35.71 -3.53
C ALA A 26 3.36 -34.90 -2.22
N ARG A 27 4.18 -33.85 -2.18
CA ARG A 27 4.32 -32.96 -1.01
C ARG A 27 3.07 -32.08 -0.83
N LEU A 28 2.55 -31.53 -1.93
CA LEU A 28 1.29 -30.80 -2.01
C LEU A 28 0.15 -31.62 -1.37
N MET A 29 -0.01 -32.88 -1.78
CA MET A 29 -1.04 -33.77 -1.26
C MET A 29 -0.87 -34.07 0.24
N LYS A 30 0.36 -34.19 0.75
CA LYS A 30 0.60 -34.46 2.17
C LYS A 30 0.18 -33.27 3.06
N VAL A 31 0.46 -32.06 2.61
CA VAL A 31 0.08 -30.84 3.33
C VAL A 31 -1.41 -30.58 3.18
N ALA A 32 -1.96 -30.71 1.98
CA ALA A 32 -3.40 -30.62 1.74
C ALA A 32 -4.18 -31.58 2.65
N LYS A 33 -3.69 -32.81 2.87
CA LYS A 33 -4.26 -33.79 3.82
C LYS A 33 -4.13 -33.39 5.30
N ALA A 34 -3.05 -32.70 5.69
CA ALA A 34 -2.90 -32.18 7.05
C ALA A 34 -3.85 -31.01 7.30
N TYR A 35 -4.08 -30.19 6.28
CA TYR A 35 -4.98 -29.06 6.35
C TYR A 35 -6.46 -29.49 6.21
N SER A 36 -6.83 -30.48 5.38
CA SER A 36 -8.22 -30.88 5.13
C SER A 36 -9.05 -31.33 6.34
N LYS A 37 -8.46 -31.50 7.53
CA LYS A 37 -9.16 -31.84 8.78
C LYS A 37 -10.01 -30.70 9.41
N LYS A 38 -10.14 -29.52 8.79
CA LYS A 38 -11.07 -28.45 9.25
C LYS A 38 -11.77 -27.77 8.06
N SER A 39 -13.08 -27.59 8.17
CA SER A 39 -14.09 -27.49 7.09
C SER A 39 -14.09 -26.25 6.15
N TYR A 40 -13.05 -25.42 6.05
CA TYR A 40 -13.14 -24.12 5.32
C TYR A 40 -11.98 -23.84 4.36
N LYS A 41 -11.31 -24.88 3.82
CA LYS A 41 -9.88 -24.77 3.48
C LYS A 41 -9.47 -24.78 2.01
N LYS A 42 -10.36 -24.83 1.02
CA LYS A 42 -9.92 -25.11 -0.37
C LYS A 42 -9.07 -23.99 -1.01
N LYS A 43 -9.33 -22.69 -0.72
CA LYS A 43 -8.58 -21.55 -1.30
C LYS A 43 -7.28 -21.21 -0.55
N ILE A 44 -7.30 -21.23 0.79
CA ILE A 44 -6.09 -21.11 1.63
C ILE A 44 -5.08 -22.24 1.36
N ILE A 45 -5.58 -23.44 1.06
CA ILE A 45 -4.72 -24.58 0.67
C ILE A 45 -3.93 -24.25 -0.60
N ALA A 46 -4.50 -23.59 -1.61
CA ALA A 46 -3.80 -23.31 -2.87
C ALA A 46 -2.62 -22.33 -2.68
N ILE A 47 -2.81 -21.27 -1.88
CA ILE A 47 -1.76 -20.31 -1.53
C ILE A 47 -0.67 -21.00 -0.69
N ALA A 48 -1.06 -21.74 0.36
CA ALA A 48 -0.12 -22.52 1.17
C ALA A 48 0.65 -23.56 0.34
N CYS A 49 0.01 -24.10 -0.69
CA CYS A 49 0.60 -25.09 -1.59
C CYS A 49 1.60 -24.47 -2.57
N ALA A 50 1.31 -23.33 -3.18
CA ALA A 50 2.28 -22.55 -3.97
C ALA A 50 3.51 -22.16 -3.12
N LEU A 51 3.28 -21.79 -1.86
CA LEU A 51 4.34 -21.42 -0.91
C LEU A 51 5.24 -22.59 -0.50
N ILE A 52 4.71 -23.81 -0.47
CA ILE A 52 5.48 -25.02 -0.15
C ILE A 52 6.32 -25.49 -1.33
N LEU A 53 5.91 -25.17 -2.55
CA LEU A 53 6.69 -25.41 -3.75
C LEU A 53 7.92 -24.48 -3.80
N VAL A 54 7.75 -23.20 -3.48
CA VAL A 54 8.87 -22.26 -3.26
C VAL A 54 9.75 -22.72 -2.08
N ALA A 55 9.17 -23.35 -1.06
CA ALA A 55 9.89 -23.90 0.09
C ALA A 55 10.71 -25.18 -0.16
N GLY A 56 10.66 -25.73 -1.38
CA GLY A 56 11.45 -26.90 -1.78
C GLY A 56 12.97 -26.76 -1.60
N PHE A 57 13.47 -25.54 -1.37
CA PHE A 57 14.89 -25.17 -1.29
C PHE A 57 15.46 -24.92 0.13
N GLY A 58 14.86 -25.45 1.20
CA GLY A 58 15.50 -25.46 2.53
C GLY A 58 15.18 -24.23 3.41
N ILE A 59 13.89 -23.95 3.61
CA ILE A 59 13.43 -22.85 4.45
C ILE A 59 13.60 -23.18 5.94
N SER A 60 14.16 -22.25 6.72
CA SER A 60 14.32 -22.39 8.18
C SER A 60 12.97 -22.40 8.92
N PRO A 61 12.86 -23.03 10.11
CA PRO A 61 11.61 -23.05 10.89
C PRO A 61 11.03 -21.66 11.19
N ALA A 62 11.89 -20.66 11.39
CA ALA A 62 11.47 -19.27 11.64
C ALA A 62 10.72 -18.67 10.44
N ARG A 63 11.19 -18.93 9.21
CA ARG A 63 10.52 -18.46 7.99
C ARG A 63 9.20 -19.16 7.74
N ALA A 64 9.10 -20.45 8.09
CA ALA A 64 7.85 -21.19 7.99
C ALA A 64 6.75 -20.65 8.93
N GLU A 65 7.11 -20.03 10.06
CA GLU A 65 6.17 -19.36 10.96
C GLU A 65 5.66 -18.04 10.34
N LEU A 66 6.55 -17.22 9.78
CA LEU A 66 6.17 -15.97 9.10
C LEU A 66 5.24 -16.20 7.91
N VAL A 67 5.51 -17.23 7.10
CA VAL A 67 4.68 -17.58 5.94
C VAL A 67 3.27 -18.02 6.35
N LYS A 68 3.11 -18.68 7.50
CA LYS A 68 1.77 -19.06 8.02
C LYS A 68 0.95 -17.86 8.44
N VAL A 69 1.60 -16.82 8.95
CA VAL A 69 0.92 -15.58 9.34
C VAL A 69 0.58 -14.75 8.10
N ALA A 70 1.46 -14.75 7.08
CA ALA A 70 1.33 -13.95 5.85
C ALA A 70 0.05 -14.20 5.06
N THR A 71 -0.45 -15.44 5.06
CA THR A 71 -1.67 -15.80 4.34
C THR A 71 -2.92 -15.04 4.80
N ASP A 72 -2.91 -14.43 5.99
CA ASP A 72 -4.04 -13.70 6.58
C ASP A 72 -3.93 -12.15 6.46
N VAL A 73 -2.90 -11.61 5.79
CA VAL A 73 -2.44 -10.20 5.97
C VAL A 73 -2.93 -9.21 4.89
N LYS A 74 -3.62 -9.69 3.85
CA LYS A 74 -4.13 -8.83 2.76
C LYS A 74 -5.06 -7.72 3.27
N VAL A 75 -5.95 -8.09 4.19
CA VAL A 75 -6.95 -7.20 4.79
C VAL A 75 -6.26 -6.12 5.63
N SER A 76 -5.31 -6.51 6.49
CA SER A 76 -4.66 -5.58 7.40
C SER A 76 -3.80 -4.52 6.71
N MET A 77 -3.26 -4.77 5.51
CA MET A 77 -2.52 -3.73 4.77
C MET A 77 -3.45 -2.62 4.31
N MET A 78 -4.52 -2.99 3.60
CA MET A 78 -5.47 -2.03 3.04
C MET A 78 -6.22 -1.28 4.15
N GLU A 79 -6.61 -1.96 5.22
CA GLU A 79 -7.19 -1.33 6.41
C GLU A 79 -6.23 -0.32 7.07
N ALA A 80 -4.92 -0.61 7.11
CA ALA A 80 -3.94 0.31 7.69
C ALA A 80 -3.80 1.63 6.91
N PHE A 81 -4.19 1.66 5.64
CA PHE A 81 -4.23 2.87 4.81
C PHE A 81 -5.65 3.46 4.68
N GLY A 82 -6.65 2.87 5.36
CA GLY A 82 -8.06 3.26 5.25
C GLY A 82 -8.65 3.05 3.86
N ALA A 83 -8.09 2.11 3.09
CA ALA A 83 -8.64 1.72 1.80
C ALA A 83 -10.01 1.04 1.99
N SER A 84 -10.87 1.16 0.98
CA SER A 84 -12.15 0.47 0.90
C SER A 84 -11.93 -1.05 0.84
N PRO A 85 -12.85 -1.88 1.39
CA PRO A 85 -12.84 -3.32 1.14
C PRO A 85 -12.86 -3.69 -0.35
N GLU A 86 -13.39 -2.83 -1.22
CA GLU A 86 -13.36 -3.05 -2.68
C GLU A 86 -11.93 -3.03 -3.26
N SER A 87 -10.97 -2.43 -2.55
CA SER A 87 -9.55 -2.42 -2.95
C SER A 87 -8.93 -3.82 -3.00
N TYR A 88 -9.51 -4.79 -2.31
CA TYR A 88 -8.90 -6.10 -2.14
C TYR A 88 -8.71 -6.82 -3.49
N LYS A 89 -9.54 -6.57 -4.51
CA LYS A 89 -9.34 -7.16 -5.85
C LYS A 89 -8.04 -6.69 -6.53
N TYR A 90 -7.47 -5.57 -6.13
CA TYR A 90 -6.24 -4.98 -6.70
C TYR A 90 -4.95 -5.40 -5.98
N VAL A 91 -5.07 -6.19 -4.91
CA VAL A 91 -3.93 -6.60 -4.10
C VAL A 91 -3.34 -7.92 -4.62
N THR A 92 -2.07 -7.89 -5.00
CA THR A 92 -1.27 -9.06 -5.31
C THR A 92 -0.72 -9.67 -4.02
N SER A 93 -1.02 -10.94 -3.75
CA SER A 93 -0.47 -11.68 -2.62
C SER A 93 0.75 -12.49 -3.04
N LEU A 94 1.88 -12.24 -2.40
CA LEU A 94 3.16 -12.89 -2.67
C LEU A 94 3.45 -13.98 -1.65
N ASN A 95 3.34 -13.62 -0.36
CA ASN A 95 3.75 -14.43 0.77
C ASN A 95 5.18 -14.99 0.64
N GLN A 96 6.06 -14.27 -0.07
CA GLN A 96 7.37 -14.78 -0.46
C GLN A 96 8.40 -14.55 0.65
N PRO A 97 9.00 -15.61 1.21
CA PRO A 97 10.07 -15.47 2.18
C PRO A 97 11.37 -15.03 1.52
N ILE A 98 11.99 -14.01 2.09
CA ILE A 98 13.21 -13.35 1.64
C ILE A 98 14.26 -13.40 2.74
N SER A 99 15.51 -13.55 2.31
CA SER A 99 16.70 -13.49 3.14
C SER A 99 17.68 -12.62 2.43
N LEU A 100 18.16 -11.60 3.14
CA LEU A 100 19.05 -10.59 2.61
C LEU A 100 19.93 -10.04 3.71
N GLY A 101 21.23 -10.33 3.64
CA GLY A 101 22.16 -10.01 4.72
C GLY A 101 21.77 -10.77 5.99
N ASP A 102 21.52 -10.04 7.07
CA ASP A 102 21.05 -10.55 8.37
C ASP A 102 19.52 -10.45 8.55
N ASP A 103 18.79 -9.97 7.54
CA ASP A 103 17.34 -9.77 7.60
C ASP A 103 16.60 -10.91 6.89
N ASP A 104 15.65 -11.49 7.62
CA ASP A 104 14.72 -12.52 7.16
C ASP A 104 13.30 -11.98 7.29
N PHE A 105 12.63 -11.80 6.15
CA PHE A 105 11.28 -11.22 6.09
C PHE A 105 10.41 -11.92 5.05
N VAL A 106 9.10 -11.69 5.11
CA VAL A 106 8.15 -12.14 4.09
C VAL A 106 7.54 -10.91 3.45
N ILE A 107 7.51 -10.85 2.12
CA ILE A 107 6.65 -9.89 1.42
C ILE A 107 5.25 -10.50 1.41
N GLY A 108 4.34 -9.92 2.18
CA GLY A 108 2.98 -10.43 2.29
C GLY A 108 2.19 -10.14 1.03
N ASN A 109 1.98 -8.85 0.77
CA ASN A 109 1.15 -8.40 -0.33
C ASN A 109 1.54 -6.99 -0.78
N LEU A 110 1.10 -6.63 -1.99
CA LEU A 110 1.32 -5.31 -2.57
C LEU A 110 0.13 -4.84 -3.42
N ALA A 111 0.02 -3.54 -3.61
CA ALA A 111 -0.90 -2.89 -4.53
C ALA A 111 -0.28 -1.60 -5.08
N PHE A 112 -0.70 -1.21 -6.28
CA PHE A 112 -0.23 -0.02 -6.98
C PHE A 112 -1.36 0.97 -7.16
N ASP A 113 -1.10 2.25 -6.87
CA ASP A 113 -1.99 3.36 -7.21
C ASP A 113 -1.15 4.59 -7.62
N ASN A 114 -1.29 5.04 -8.85
CA ASN A 114 -0.53 6.14 -9.45
C ASN A 114 0.99 5.93 -9.36
N LYS A 115 1.68 6.72 -8.54
CA LYS A 115 3.12 6.60 -8.27
C LYS A 115 3.42 5.92 -6.93
N PHE A 116 2.40 5.39 -6.27
CA PHE A 116 2.49 4.79 -4.95
C PHE A 116 2.47 3.26 -5.04
N LEU A 117 3.40 2.63 -4.35
CA LEU A 117 3.38 1.20 -4.06
C LEU A 117 3.04 1.02 -2.58
N PHE A 118 1.91 0.38 -2.32
CA PHE A 118 1.53 -0.09 -0.99
C PHE A 118 2.08 -1.50 -0.83
N ILE A 119 2.89 -1.74 0.19
CA ILE A 119 3.51 -3.03 0.42
C ILE A 119 3.48 -3.40 1.89
N ASN A 120 3.17 -4.66 2.15
CA ASN A 120 3.23 -5.26 3.46
C ASN A 120 4.41 -6.22 3.56
N THR A 121 5.17 -6.09 4.65
CA THR A 121 6.20 -7.06 5.01
C THR A 121 6.03 -7.56 6.43
N LEU A 122 6.43 -8.80 6.66
CA LEU A 122 6.36 -9.47 7.96
C LEU A 122 7.74 -9.89 8.41
N ARG A 123 8.04 -9.60 9.67
CA ARG A 123 9.29 -9.99 10.33
C ARG A 123 9.01 -10.62 11.68
N LYS A 124 9.94 -11.42 12.15
CA LYS A 124 9.89 -11.89 13.53
C LYS A 124 10.09 -10.69 14.45
N ALA A 125 9.26 -10.55 15.46
CA ALA A 125 9.48 -9.61 16.55
C ALA A 125 10.67 -10.11 17.36
N ASP A 126 11.79 -9.41 17.29
CA ASP A 126 12.79 -9.43 18.33
C ASP A 126 12.51 -8.29 19.31
N GLY A 127 12.69 -8.51 20.61
CA GLY A 127 12.39 -7.52 21.64
C GLY A 127 13.30 -6.28 21.61
N GLN A 128 14.03 -6.05 20.52
CA GLN A 128 14.81 -4.86 20.24
C GLN A 128 14.15 -4.13 19.07
N ASP A 129 14.21 -2.81 19.08
CA ASP A 129 13.68 -1.98 18.01
C ASP A 129 14.52 -2.24 16.74
N THR A 130 14.16 -3.29 16.00
CA THR A 130 14.88 -3.68 14.79
C THR A 130 14.74 -2.56 13.78
N LYS A 131 15.84 -1.82 13.62
CA LYS A 131 16.06 -0.95 12.47
C LYS A 131 15.73 -1.73 11.20
N LEU A 132 15.11 -1.04 10.26
CA LEU A 132 14.91 -1.48 8.89
C LEU A 132 16.26 -1.87 8.28
N ASN A 133 16.59 -3.16 8.29
CA ASN A 133 17.83 -3.63 7.70
C ASN A 133 17.69 -3.78 6.18
N SER A 134 16.57 -4.33 5.68
CA SER A 134 16.28 -4.37 4.24
C SER A 134 15.36 -3.25 3.79
N ILE A 135 15.81 -2.48 2.79
CA ILE A 135 15.07 -1.36 2.20
C ILE A 135 14.82 -1.66 0.72
N LEU A 136 13.57 -1.47 0.26
CA LEU A 136 13.26 -1.39 -1.16
C LEU A 136 13.76 -0.04 -1.67
N TYR A 137 14.69 -0.01 -2.63
CA TYR A 137 15.26 1.26 -3.13
C TYR A 137 15.00 1.50 -4.62
N LYS A 138 14.60 0.45 -5.34
CA LYS A 138 14.33 0.51 -6.77
C LYS A 138 13.19 -0.45 -7.15
N LEU A 139 12.37 0.01 -8.07
CA LEU A 139 11.30 -0.76 -8.69
C LEU A 139 11.51 -0.76 -10.20
N VAL A 140 11.28 -1.90 -10.85
CA VAL A 140 11.23 -1.99 -12.31
C VAL A 140 9.91 -2.61 -12.72
N VAL A 141 9.19 -1.97 -13.64
CA VAL A 141 7.93 -2.47 -14.21
C VAL A 141 8.12 -2.58 -15.72
N ASN A 142 7.97 -3.78 -16.29
CA ASN A 142 8.21 -4.10 -17.70
C ASN A 142 9.53 -3.49 -18.23
N GLY A 143 10.61 -3.58 -17.45
CA GLY A 143 11.92 -3.04 -17.80
C GLY A 143 12.13 -1.54 -17.58
N LYS A 144 11.07 -0.75 -17.31
CA LYS A 144 11.20 0.68 -16.94
C LYS A 144 11.52 0.80 -15.45
N THR A 145 12.58 1.57 -15.13
CA THR A 145 13.02 1.81 -13.74
C THR A 145 12.31 3.02 -13.15
N TYR A 146 11.89 2.89 -11.89
CA TYR A 146 11.30 3.95 -11.06
C TYR A 146 12.15 4.15 -9.81
N LYS A 147 12.42 5.40 -9.45
CA LYS A 147 13.25 5.76 -8.29
C LYS A 147 12.39 6.09 -7.09
N LEU A 148 12.71 5.49 -5.96
CA LEU A 148 12.06 5.81 -4.70
C LEU A 148 12.41 7.23 -4.26
N ARG A 149 11.39 8.02 -3.90
CA ARG A 149 11.53 9.38 -3.37
C ARG A 149 11.25 9.46 -1.88
N GLY A 150 10.35 8.63 -1.37
CA GLY A 150 10.02 8.60 0.05
C GLY A 150 9.25 7.36 0.44
N ALA A 151 9.22 7.11 1.74
CA ALA A 151 8.47 6.03 2.34
C ALA A 151 7.76 6.55 3.59
N SER A 152 6.53 6.11 3.78
CA SER A 152 5.75 6.34 5.00
C SER A 152 5.03 5.05 5.36
N GLY A 153 4.59 4.91 6.61
CA GLY A 153 3.92 3.68 7.00
C GLY A 153 3.79 3.49 8.49
N SER A 154 3.40 2.27 8.85
CA SER A 154 3.23 1.86 10.24
C SER A 154 3.81 0.47 10.47
N LYS A 155 4.24 0.24 11.71
CA LYS A 155 4.73 -1.05 12.21
C LYS A 155 3.83 -1.47 13.37
N VAL A 156 3.26 -2.67 13.30
CA VAL A 156 2.32 -3.19 14.29
C VAL A 156 2.73 -4.60 14.72
N LEU A 157 2.82 -4.84 16.02
CA LEU A 157 2.96 -6.19 16.57
C LEU A 157 1.64 -6.93 16.42
N LEU A 158 1.66 -8.08 15.75
CA LEU A 158 0.49 -8.90 15.54
C LEU A 158 0.05 -9.61 16.84
N LYS A 159 -1.18 -10.09 16.84
CA LYS A 159 -1.81 -10.76 18.01
C LYS A 159 -1.05 -12.00 18.52
N ASP A 160 -0.18 -12.58 17.70
CA ASP A 160 0.67 -13.71 18.10
C ASP A 160 1.80 -13.30 19.07
N GLY A 161 2.05 -11.99 19.22
CA GLY A 161 3.10 -11.43 20.07
C GLY A 161 4.52 -11.72 19.57
N LYS A 162 4.67 -12.26 18.36
CA LYS A 162 5.93 -12.79 17.81
C LYS A 162 6.23 -12.31 16.40
N THR A 163 5.25 -11.74 15.71
CA THR A 163 5.38 -11.27 14.34
C THR A 163 5.04 -9.80 14.28
N THR A 164 5.90 -9.03 13.64
CA THR A 164 5.65 -7.64 13.33
C THR A 164 5.22 -7.51 11.88
N SER A 165 4.11 -6.79 11.66
CA SER A 165 3.63 -6.40 10.35
C SER A 165 3.99 -4.95 10.08
N GLU A 166 4.62 -4.72 8.95
CA GLU A 166 5.00 -3.39 8.48
C GLU A 166 4.24 -3.09 7.20
N ASN A 167 3.48 -1.99 7.20
CA ASN A 167 2.70 -1.51 6.07
C ASN A 167 3.34 -0.22 5.57
N LEU A 168 3.88 -0.23 4.36
CA LEU A 168 4.58 0.91 3.75
C LEU A 168 3.84 1.41 2.53
N MET A 169 3.70 2.73 2.43
CA MET A 169 3.40 3.45 1.21
C MET A 169 4.70 4.07 0.70
N LEU A 170 5.14 3.59 -0.45
CA LEU A 170 6.37 4.00 -1.12
C LEU A 170 6.03 4.93 -2.28
N ASN A 171 6.63 6.11 -2.30
CA ASN A 171 6.37 7.17 -3.29
C ASN A 171 7.51 7.23 -4.31
N PHE A 172 7.18 7.11 -5.59
CA PHE A 172 8.16 7.09 -6.69
C PHE A 172 8.16 8.41 -7.49
N ASP A 173 9.19 8.58 -8.30
CA ASP A 173 9.42 9.75 -9.14
C ASP A 173 8.39 9.95 -10.25
N GLU A 174 7.78 8.86 -10.74
CA GLU A 174 6.83 8.89 -11.84
C GLU A 174 5.63 7.97 -11.58
N GLU A 175 4.50 8.26 -12.22
CA GLU A 175 3.34 7.37 -12.21
C GLU A 175 3.62 6.06 -12.97
N PHE A 176 3.10 4.96 -12.45
CA PHE A 176 3.14 3.66 -13.11
C PHE A 176 2.08 3.57 -14.22
N PRO A 177 2.34 2.82 -15.30
CA PRO A 177 1.31 2.51 -16.29
C PRO A 177 0.22 1.61 -15.68
N SER A 178 -0.99 1.67 -16.24
CA SER A 178 -2.04 0.69 -15.94
C SER A 178 -1.81 -0.57 -16.78
N LEU A 179 -1.46 -1.68 -16.15
CA LEU A 179 -1.08 -2.94 -16.80
C LEU A 179 -1.61 -4.13 -16.01
N GLU A 180 -2.21 -5.09 -16.71
CA GLU A 180 -2.50 -6.43 -16.16
C GLU A 180 -1.27 -7.34 -16.34
N ASN A 181 -1.00 -8.19 -15.35
CA ASN A 181 0.05 -9.22 -15.42
C ASN A 181 1.45 -8.70 -15.84
N ALA A 182 1.83 -7.53 -15.33
CA ALA A 182 3.12 -6.89 -15.60
C ALA A 182 4.28 -7.64 -14.94
N ASP A 183 5.46 -7.60 -15.57
CA ASP A 183 6.72 -8.02 -14.97
C ASP A 183 7.20 -6.95 -13.98
N VAL A 184 7.27 -7.32 -12.70
CA VAL A 184 7.64 -6.43 -11.60
C VAL A 184 8.87 -6.98 -10.89
N ASP A 185 9.93 -6.18 -10.84
CA ASP A 185 11.13 -6.46 -10.06
C ASP A 185 11.26 -5.48 -8.89
N LEU A 186 11.32 -6.04 -7.68
CA LEU A 186 11.55 -5.31 -6.43
C LEU A 186 13.02 -5.46 -6.03
N TYR A 187 13.76 -4.35 -5.99
CA TYR A 187 15.18 -4.34 -5.62
C TYR A 187 15.34 -3.95 -4.17
N TYR A 188 15.75 -4.93 -3.36
CA TYR A 188 16.06 -4.75 -1.95
C TYR A 188 17.56 -4.66 -1.71
N MET A 189 17.94 -3.88 -0.70
CA MET A 189 19.30 -3.85 -0.18
C MET A 189 19.32 -3.95 1.35
N ASN A 190 20.34 -4.62 1.89
CA ASN A 190 20.71 -4.63 3.30
C ASN A 190 22.23 -4.46 3.39
N GLY A 191 22.69 -3.27 3.78
CA GLY A 191 24.09 -2.87 3.67
C GLY A 191 24.60 -3.04 2.24
N ASN A 192 25.60 -3.90 2.05
CA ASN A 192 26.17 -4.21 0.73
C ASN A 192 25.48 -5.37 0.01
N ALA A 193 24.58 -6.10 0.67
CA ALA A 193 23.86 -7.20 0.06
C ALA A 193 22.65 -6.67 -0.71
N THR A 194 22.44 -7.16 -1.93
CA THR A 194 21.27 -6.80 -2.75
C THR A 194 20.52 -8.06 -3.19
N LYS A 195 19.20 -7.95 -3.34
CA LYS A 195 18.38 -9.02 -3.89
C LYS A 195 17.24 -8.45 -4.74
N VAL A 196 16.99 -9.12 -5.87
CA VAL A 196 15.86 -8.84 -6.74
C VAL A 196 14.77 -9.86 -6.47
N VAL A 197 13.54 -9.38 -6.31
CA VAL A 197 12.34 -10.21 -6.22
C VAL A 197 11.49 -9.92 -7.45
N SER A 198 11.47 -10.89 -8.37
CA SER A 198 10.71 -10.82 -9.62
C SER A 198 9.35 -11.51 -9.45
N LEU A 199 8.28 -10.86 -9.89
CA LEU A 199 6.92 -11.36 -9.80
C LEU A 199 6.03 -10.83 -10.94
N LYS A 200 4.86 -11.46 -11.09
CA LYS A 200 3.77 -10.94 -11.89
C LYS A 200 2.76 -10.23 -11.01
N ALA A 201 2.38 -9.01 -11.38
CA ALA A 201 1.37 -8.23 -10.67
C ALA A 201 0.57 -7.34 -11.62
N ASP A 202 -0.66 -7.05 -11.22
CA ASP A 202 -1.43 -5.96 -11.81
C ASP A 202 -0.92 -4.63 -11.24
N VAL A 203 -0.65 -3.68 -12.13
CA VAL A 203 -0.10 -2.36 -11.80
C VAL A 203 -1.13 -1.32 -12.19
N ASN A 204 -1.54 -0.48 -11.24
CA ASN A 204 -2.51 0.61 -11.45
C ASN A 204 -3.81 0.21 -12.16
N THR A 205 -4.26 -1.04 -12.06
CA THR A 205 -5.57 -1.47 -12.59
C THR A 205 -6.73 -0.85 -11.81
N VAL A 206 -6.48 -0.41 -10.57
CA VAL A 206 -7.39 0.42 -9.77
C VAL A 206 -7.79 1.72 -10.48
N ASN A 207 -6.97 2.20 -11.43
CA ASN A 207 -7.27 3.44 -12.14
C ASN A 207 -8.55 3.38 -12.96
N ASN A 208 -9.02 2.18 -13.32
CA ASN A 208 -10.31 1.98 -13.98
C ASN A 208 -11.51 2.34 -13.09
N ASP A 209 -11.32 2.34 -11.76
CA ASP A 209 -12.33 2.72 -10.77
C ASP A 209 -12.15 4.17 -10.27
N ASN A 210 -11.26 4.96 -10.88
CA ASN A 210 -11.07 6.36 -10.51
C ASN A 210 -12.34 7.17 -10.80
N LYS A 211 -12.86 7.85 -9.78
CA LYS A 211 -13.79 8.97 -9.92
C LYS A 211 -13.04 10.29 -9.76
N ILE A 212 -13.27 11.21 -10.69
CA ILE A 212 -12.68 12.56 -10.65
C ILE A 212 -13.58 13.45 -9.80
N LEU A 213 -13.02 14.04 -8.75
CA LEU A 213 -13.69 14.99 -7.87
C LEU A 213 -13.51 16.43 -8.36
N ALA A 214 -12.32 16.74 -8.85
CA ALA A 214 -11.99 18.02 -9.45
C ALA A 214 -10.80 17.85 -10.39
N GLU A 215 -10.75 18.67 -11.42
CA GLU A 215 -9.63 18.70 -12.35
C GLU A 215 -9.45 20.14 -12.85
N ASN A 216 -8.21 20.51 -13.12
CA ASN A 216 -7.88 21.73 -13.85
C ASN A 216 -8.38 23.03 -13.19
N MET A 217 -8.64 23.02 -11.88
CA MET A 217 -9.27 24.11 -11.13
C MET A 217 -8.24 25.14 -10.64
N PRO A 218 -8.43 26.44 -10.94
CA PRO A 218 -7.56 27.49 -10.40
C PRO A 218 -7.74 27.63 -8.89
N LEU A 219 -6.64 27.84 -8.18
CA LEU A 219 -6.59 28.14 -6.76
C LEU A 219 -5.95 29.53 -6.55
N TYR A 220 -5.59 29.83 -5.30
CA TYR A 220 -4.88 31.05 -4.91
C TYR A 220 -3.52 31.22 -5.64
N ASN A 221 -3.18 32.46 -6.03
CA ASN A 221 -1.89 32.84 -6.63
C ASN A 221 -1.32 31.85 -7.66
N GLN A 222 -1.84 31.81 -8.88
CA GLN A 222 -1.38 30.92 -9.98
C GLN A 222 -1.35 29.41 -9.68
N ALA A 223 -1.58 28.99 -8.44
CA ALA A 223 -1.70 27.61 -8.03
C ALA A 223 -2.92 26.99 -8.70
N ARG A 224 -2.82 25.70 -8.99
CA ARG A 224 -3.86 24.97 -9.69
C ARG A 224 -4.01 23.58 -9.12
N LEU A 225 -5.22 23.21 -8.73
CA LEU A 225 -5.58 21.81 -8.56
C LEU A 225 -5.60 21.19 -9.94
N SER A 226 -4.58 20.40 -10.24
CA SER A 226 -4.47 19.72 -11.53
C SER A 226 -5.46 18.55 -11.60
N LEU A 227 -5.50 17.71 -10.57
CA LEU A 227 -6.38 16.55 -10.47
C LEU A 227 -6.61 16.17 -9.01
N MET A 228 -7.87 15.94 -8.65
CA MET A 228 -8.28 15.28 -7.42
C MET A 228 -9.19 14.11 -7.80
N LYS A 229 -8.82 12.91 -7.35
CA LYS A 229 -9.51 11.67 -7.71
C LYS A 229 -9.55 10.69 -6.54
N ILE A 230 -10.59 9.88 -6.51
CA ILE A 230 -10.79 8.82 -5.54
C ILE A 230 -10.97 7.48 -6.24
N ASN A 231 -10.45 6.44 -5.63
CA ASN A 231 -10.70 5.06 -6.00
C ASN A 231 -10.79 4.20 -4.71
N PRO A 232 -10.99 2.88 -4.82
CA PRO A 232 -11.05 2.02 -3.64
C PRO A 232 -9.78 2.01 -2.76
N ILE A 233 -8.60 2.30 -3.30
CA ILE A 233 -7.32 2.30 -2.56
C ILE A 233 -7.08 3.65 -1.87
N SER A 234 -7.29 4.77 -2.57
CA SER A 234 -6.95 6.09 -2.02
C SER A 234 -7.77 7.23 -2.61
N LEU A 235 -7.72 8.38 -1.93
CA LEU A 235 -8.05 9.70 -2.46
C LEU A 235 -6.75 10.49 -2.60
N THR A 236 -6.49 10.99 -3.80
CA THR A 236 -5.27 11.75 -4.13
C THR A 236 -5.62 13.12 -4.70
N CYS A 237 -4.76 14.10 -4.43
CA CYS A 237 -4.84 15.44 -4.99
C CYS A 237 -3.45 15.89 -5.44
N LEU A 238 -3.35 16.42 -6.65
CA LEU A 238 -2.13 17.05 -7.18
C LEU A 238 -2.38 18.54 -7.38
N ILE A 239 -1.58 19.36 -6.70
CA ILE A 239 -1.62 20.82 -6.82
C ILE A 239 -0.27 21.29 -7.38
N GLU A 240 -0.33 22.15 -8.40
CA GLU A 240 0.84 22.71 -9.08
C GLU A 240 0.96 24.21 -8.79
N ASN A 241 2.17 24.76 -9.05
CA ASN A 241 2.57 26.15 -8.84
C ASN A 241 2.43 26.62 -7.38
N LEU A 242 2.72 25.75 -6.43
CA LEU A 242 2.87 26.10 -5.02
C LEU A 242 4.29 26.62 -4.73
N ASP A 243 4.46 27.31 -3.61
CA ASP A 243 5.74 27.88 -3.16
C ASP A 243 6.47 26.87 -2.26
N ASP A 244 7.65 26.41 -2.68
CA ASP A 244 8.51 25.47 -1.94
C ASP A 244 8.98 26.01 -0.58
N GLY A 245 8.83 27.32 -0.32
CA GLY A 245 9.04 27.94 0.99
C GLY A 245 8.02 27.57 2.07
N TYR A 246 6.99 26.80 1.72
CA TYR A 246 5.89 26.42 2.61
C TYR A 246 5.71 24.90 2.72
N VAL A 247 4.99 24.50 3.77
CA VAL A 247 4.35 23.19 3.91
C VAL A 247 2.86 23.40 3.82
N TYR A 248 2.18 22.46 3.16
CA TYR A 248 0.76 22.56 2.90
C TYR A 248 -0.03 21.45 3.60
N ASP A 249 -1.19 21.83 4.13
CA ASP A 249 -2.20 20.89 4.63
C ASP A 249 -3.47 21.04 3.79
N LEU A 250 -4.10 19.90 3.47
CA LEU A 250 -5.36 19.87 2.75
C LEU A 250 -6.42 19.16 3.60
N GLU A 251 -7.39 19.94 4.07
CA GLU A 251 -8.48 19.45 4.92
C GLU A 251 -9.82 19.75 4.28
N GLY A 252 -10.78 18.84 4.38
CA GLY A 252 -12.15 19.00 3.90
C GLY A 252 -13.16 18.78 5.02
N LEU A 253 -14.32 19.43 4.89
CA LEU A 253 -15.48 19.24 5.75
C LEU A 253 -16.72 18.97 4.89
N ASP A 254 -17.52 17.98 5.27
CA ASP A 254 -18.86 17.80 4.71
C ASP A 254 -19.89 18.74 5.37
N GLU A 255 -21.14 18.68 4.91
CA GLU A 255 -22.25 19.47 5.47
C GLU A 255 -22.50 19.24 6.97
N ASP A 256 -22.15 18.06 7.47
CA ASP A 256 -22.29 17.65 8.87
C ASP A 256 -21.06 18.05 9.71
N GLY A 257 -20.05 18.67 9.10
CA GLY A 257 -18.79 19.06 9.74
C GLY A 257 -17.82 17.90 9.98
N ARG A 258 -18.01 16.76 9.31
CA ARG A 258 -17.11 15.59 9.38
C ARG A 258 -15.87 15.82 8.52
N LYS A 259 -14.71 15.48 9.06
CA LYS A 259 -13.41 15.83 8.48
C LYS A 259 -12.93 14.81 7.44
N VAL A 260 -12.28 15.32 6.39
CA VAL A 260 -11.38 14.58 5.50
C VAL A 260 -10.00 15.24 5.57
N SER A 261 -8.96 14.45 5.75
CA SER A 261 -7.57 14.94 5.80
C SER A 261 -6.75 14.28 4.71
N LEU A 262 -5.95 15.07 3.99
CA LEU A 262 -4.92 14.58 3.09
C LEU A 262 -3.58 15.18 3.49
N ASP A 263 -2.57 14.32 3.65
CA ASP A 263 -1.22 14.78 3.99
C ASP A 263 -0.43 15.07 2.71
N GLU A 264 0.39 16.12 2.73
CA GLU A 264 1.45 16.33 1.74
C GLU A 264 2.43 15.13 1.77
N ARG A 265 2.65 14.50 0.61
CA ARG A 265 3.56 13.34 0.47
C ARG A 265 4.85 13.66 -0.27
N LEU A 266 4.81 14.65 -1.14
CA LEU A 266 5.95 15.12 -1.90
C LEU A 266 5.65 16.53 -2.39
N MET A 267 6.62 17.42 -2.21
CA MET A 267 6.68 18.74 -2.79
C MET A 267 7.99 18.83 -3.59
N GLU A 268 7.89 18.99 -4.91
CA GLU A 268 9.05 19.12 -5.79
C GLU A 268 8.67 20.07 -6.95
N ASP A 269 9.52 21.08 -7.20
CA ASP A 269 9.37 22.04 -8.29
C ASP A 269 7.96 22.68 -8.35
N GLY A 270 7.43 23.11 -7.20
CA GLY A 270 6.11 23.72 -7.12
C GLY A 270 4.93 22.74 -7.21
N LYS A 271 5.18 21.42 -7.23
CA LYS A 271 4.14 20.39 -7.33
C LYS A 271 4.01 19.60 -6.03
N ALA A 272 2.86 19.71 -5.39
CA ALA A 272 2.52 18.95 -4.19
C ALA A 272 1.55 17.81 -4.51
N SER A 273 1.89 16.59 -4.10
CA SER A 273 0.94 15.47 -4.08
C SER A 273 0.44 15.23 -2.66
N PHE A 274 -0.87 15.20 -2.49
CA PHE A 274 -1.57 14.89 -1.24
C PHE A 274 -2.25 13.53 -1.32
N VAL A 275 -2.25 12.80 -0.22
CA VAL A 275 -2.90 11.49 -0.11
C VAL A 275 -3.72 11.43 1.16
N TYR A 276 -4.93 10.87 1.05
CA TYR A 276 -5.86 10.60 2.14
C TYR A 276 -5.17 10.01 3.38
N ASN A 277 -5.56 10.52 4.54
CA ASN A 277 -5.11 10.05 5.83
C ASN A 277 -6.32 9.62 6.68
N ALA A 278 -6.49 8.31 6.79
CA ALA A 278 -7.56 7.69 7.56
C ALA A 278 -7.48 7.97 9.07
N SER A 279 -6.29 8.25 9.60
CA SER A 279 -6.12 8.50 11.05
C SER A 279 -6.63 9.88 11.47
N PHE A 280 -6.78 10.82 10.52
CA PHE A 280 -7.26 12.17 10.76
C PHE A 280 -8.53 12.50 9.97
N SER A 281 -9.20 11.49 9.44
CA SER A 281 -10.46 11.63 8.71
C SER A 281 -11.58 10.91 9.45
N ASP A 282 -12.74 11.55 9.50
CA ASP A 282 -13.98 10.94 10.01
C ASP A 282 -14.69 10.15 8.91
N LEU A 283 -14.55 10.59 7.65
CA LEU A 283 -15.15 9.95 6.49
C LEU A 283 -14.25 8.88 5.88
N SER A 284 -14.84 7.72 5.58
CA SER A 284 -14.21 6.67 4.78
C SER A 284 -14.17 7.01 3.28
N LEU A 285 -13.30 6.34 2.52
CA LEU A 285 -13.26 6.50 1.06
C LEU A 285 -14.57 6.13 0.37
N ASP A 286 -15.31 5.14 0.90
CA ASP A 286 -16.61 4.75 0.33
C ASP A 286 -17.64 5.88 0.49
N GLU A 287 -17.73 6.49 1.68
CA GLU A 287 -18.62 7.63 1.92
C GLU A 287 -18.30 8.85 1.05
N ILE A 288 -17.01 9.08 0.76
CA ILE A 288 -16.57 10.15 -0.14
C ILE A 288 -16.90 9.80 -1.60
N ARG A 289 -16.71 8.53 -2.00
CA ARG A 289 -16.97 8.02 -3.36
C ARG A 289 -18.46 7.99 -3.73
N ASP A 290 -19.34 8.04 -2.73
CA ASP A 290 -20.80 8.05 -2.88
C ASP A 290 -21.39 9.42 -3.27
N GLY A 291 -20.55 10.41 -3.61
CA GLY A 291 -21.02 11.69 -4.19
C GLY A 291 -21.30 12.79 -3.18
N ARG A 292 -20.83 12.62 -1.95
CA ARG A 292 -20.91 13.65 -0.90
C ARG A 292 -20.14 14.90 -1.31
N GLU A 293 -20.76 16.07 -1.08
CA GLU A 293 -20.10 17.35 -1.24
C GLU A 293 -19.18 17.64 -0.06
N ILE A 294 -17.95 18.04 -0.35
CA ILE A 294 -16.91 18.34 0.64
C ILE A 294 -16.28 19.68 0.29
N LYS A 295 -16.27 20.59 1.26
CA LYS A 295 -15.58 21.87 1.17
C LYS A 295 -14.15 21.70 1.69
N PHE A 296 -13.18 21.79 0.79
CA PHE A 296 -11.75 21.74 1.09
C PHE A 296 -11.16 23.12 1.36
N SER A 297 -10.19 23.16 2.28
CA SER A 297 -9.33 24.29 2.60
C SER A 297 -7.87 23.87 2.41
N LEU A 298 -7.17 24.53 1.50
CA LEU A 298 -5.72 24.46 1.39
C LEU A 298 -5.10 25.45 2.38
N LYS A 299 -4.28 24.95 3.29
CA LYS A 299 -3.58 25.74 4.30
C LYS A 299 -2.08 25.71 4.04
N ALA A 300 -1.39 26.79 4.38
CA ALA A 300 0.05 26.91 4.24
C ALA A 300 0.69 27.42 5.53
N SER A 301 1.83 26.85 5.91
CA SER A 301 2.71 27.32 6.99
C SER A 301 4.13 27.45 6.47
N LYS A 302 4.83 28.51 6.87
CA LYS A 302 6.20 28.76 6.38
C LYS A 302 7.14 27.70 6.90
N ARG A 303 8.02 27.19 6.03
CA ARG A 303 9.11 26.32 6.45
C ARG A 303 10.04 27.07 7.40
N ASN A 304 10.37 26.44 8.52
CA ASN A 304 11.17 27.06 9.55
C ASN A 304 12.65 26.71 9.37
N LYS A 305 13.46 27.71 9.02
CA LYS A 305 14.90 27.53 8.77
C LYS A 305 15.75 27.59 10.05
N GLU A 306 15.18 27.96 11.19
CA GLU A 306 15.91 28.34 12.39
C GLU A 306 15.68 27.39 13.58
N SER A 307 14.48 26.80 13.73
CA SER A 307 14.07 26.09 14.97
C SER A 307 14.24 24.57 14.95
N GLY A 308 14.73 23.99 13.84
CA GLY A 308 14.81 22.54 13.64
C GLY A 308 13.45 21.83 13.49
N LYS A 309 12.33 22.55 13.66
CA LYS A 309 10.99 22.10 13.26
C LYS A 309 10.80 22.33 11.77
N GLU A 310 9.93 21.55 11.15
CA GLU A 310 9.66 21.69 9.72
C GLU A 310 8.98 23.04 9.40
N THR A 311 8.07 23.48 10.26
CA THR A 311 7.28 24.71 10.06
C THR A 311 7.29 25.62 11.29
N ASP A 312 6.83 26.86 11.10
CA ASP A 312 6.57 27.80 12.20
C ASP A 312 5.28 27.50 12.98
N GLY A 313 4.50 26.52 12.52
CA GLY A 313 3.25 26.07 13.12
C GLY A 313 2.04 26.97 12.84
N ASN A 314 2.22 28.08 12.12
CA ASN A 314 1.16 29.04 11.82
C ASN A 314 0.55 28.73 10.45
N TYR A 315 -0.40 27.79 10.43
CA TYR A 315 -1.14 27.45 9.21
C TYR A 315 -2.24 28.47 8.92
N GLN A 316 -2.21 29.05 7.73
CA GLN A 316 -3.23 29.98 7.23
C GLN A 316 -3.94 29.36 6.03
N THR A 317 -5.27 29.45 5.99
CA THR A 317 -6.05 29.07 4.81
C THR A 317 -5.72 30.03 3.67
N ILE A 318 -5.21 29.48 2.56
CA ILE A 318 -4.84 30.25 1.37
C ILE A 318 -5.85 30.06 0.23
N SER A 319 -6.57 28.94 0.18
CA SER A 319 -7.60 28.68 -0.82
C SER A 319 -8.69 27.79 -0.25
N GLU A 320 -9.92 27.97 -0.73
CA GLU A 320 -11.05 27.08 -0.47
C GLU A 320 -11.68 26.65 -1.79
N PHE A 321 -12.16 25.41 -1.86
CA PHE A 321 -12.86 24.88 -3.02
C PHE A 321 -13.78 23.74 -2.60
N THR A 322 -14.81 23.47 -3.39
CA THR A 322 -15.80 22.42 -3.10
C THR A 322 -15.72 21.34 -4.17
N CYS A 323 -15.78 20.08 -3.75
CA CYS A 323 -15.78 18.93 -4.64
C CYS A 323 -16.84 17.90 -4.25
N SER A 324 -17.33 17.15 -5.22
CA SER A 324 -18.15 15.95 -5.03
C SER A 324 -17.84 14.94 -6.13
N CYS A 325 -18.09 13.66 -5.90
CA CYS A 325 -18.07 12.68 -6.99
C CYS A 325 -19.35 12.83 -7.81
N ASN A 326 -19.23 13.18 -9.09
CA ASN A 326 -20.33 13.07 -10.06
C ASN A 326 -20.56 11.62 -10.48
#